data_AF-A0A3Q8W609-F1
#
_entry.id   AF-A0A3Q8W609-F1
#
_cell.length_a   1.000
_cell.length_b   1.000
_cell.length_c   1.000
_cell.angle_alpha   90.00
_cell.angle_beta   90.00
_cell.angle_gamma   90.00
#
_symmetry.space_group_name_H-M   'P 1'
#
loop_
_entity.id
_entity.type
_entity.pdbx_description
1 polymer ?
#
loop_
_entity_poly.entity_id
_entity_poly.type
_entity_poly.pdbx_seq_one_letter_code
_entity_poly.pdbx_strand_id
1 'polypeptide(L)'
;MSVFLVDGVAYGGHRHDDTTGNYIRQDLTNPAQNPGYPDASTVCSATLSVHGPAANFKVQTTIGTVYELQCNANAPAGNLDCGPITTEPLVLRRWNQVVFVDDPAGPFAAKKNLSKSSKAS
;
A
#
# COMPACT_ATOMS: atom_id res chain seq x y z
N MET A 1 -7.51 8.11 -7.26
CA MET A 1 -7.41 7.58 -5.88
C MET A 1 -6.09 7.99 -5.25
N SER A 2 -6.03 8.03 -3.92
CA SER A 2 -4.78 8.24 -3.18
C SER A 2 -4.78 7.46 -1.87
N VAL A 3 -3.67 7.53 -1.14
CA VAL A 3 -3.55 7.01 0.22
C VAL A 3 -3.09 8.14 1.15
N PHE A 4 -3.64 8.19 2.35
CA PHE A 4 -3.20 9.07 3.42
C PHE A 4 -2.72 8.25 4.59
N LEU A 5 -1.70 8.76 5.28
CA LEU A 5 -1.24 8.23 6.55
C LEU A 5 -1.46 9.30 7.62
N VAL A 6 -2.21 8.96 8.67
CA VAL A 6 -2.44 9.83 9.82
C VAL A 6 -2.17 9.01 11.07
N ASP A 7 -1.19 9.42 11.88
CA ASP A 7 -0.81 8.73 13.12
C ASP A 7 -0.62 7.21 12.97
N GLY A 8 -0.01 6.80 11.85
CA GLY A 8 0.24 5.40 11.56
C GLY A 8 -0.95 4.62 11.00
N VAL A 9 -2.11 5.26 10.80
CA VAL A 9 -3.33 4.66 10.23
C VAL A 9 -3.45 5.03 8.76
N ALA A 10 -3.58 4.01 7.90
CA ALA A 10 -3.73 4.19 6.47
C ALA A 10 -5.20 4.37 6.08
N TYR A 11 -5.47 5.42 5.30
CA TYR A 11 -6.77 5.73 4.73
C TYR A 11 -6.72 5.70 3.21
N GLY A 12 -7.67 4.98 2.61
CA GLY A 12 -7.93 5.01 1.19
C GLY A 12 -8.72 6.27 0.84
N GLY A 13 -8.20 7.02 -0.12
CA GLY A 13 -8.76 8.30 -0.52
C GLY A 13 -9.38 8.27 -1.91
N HIS A 14 -10.63 8.72 -2.04
CA HIS A 14 -11.33 8.84 -3.32
C HIS A 14 -12.37 9.97 -3.32
N ARG A 15 -12.88 10.32 -4.50
CA ARG A 15 -14.06 11.17 -4.69
C ARG A 15 -15.10 10.34 -5.45
N HIS A 16 -16.39 10.60 -5.22
CA HIS A 16 -17.44 10.06 -6.09
C HIS A 16 -17.55 10.82 -7.42
N ASP A 17 -17.31 12.13 -7.37
CA ASP A 17 -17.17 13.01 -8.53
C ASP A 17 -15.74 13.59 -8.51
N ASP A 18 -14.96 13.24 -9.53
CA ASP A 18 -13.55 13.59 -9.66
C ASP A 18 -13.29 15.09 -9.81
N THR A 19 -14.32 15.88 -10.16
CA THR A 19 -14.22 17.33 -10.39
C THR A 19 -14.76 18.18 -9.24
N THR A 20 -15.89 17.79 -8.63
CA THR A 20 -16.57 18.65 -7.65
C THR A 20 -16.92 17.98 -6.33
N GLY A 21 -16.80 16.65 -6.25
CA GLY A 21 -17.23 15.89 -5.08
C GLY A 21 -16.33 16.07 -3.86
N ASN A 22 -16.89 15.89 -2.67
CA ASN A 22 -16.09 15.85 -1.44
C ASN A 22 -15.06 14.72 -1.48
N TYR A 23 -13.94 14.95 -0.81
CA TYR A 23 -12.93 13.91 -0.63
C TYR A 23 -13.34 12.96 0.49
N ILE A 24 -13.38 11.67 0.19
CA ILE A 24 -13.77 10.61 1.11
C ILE A 24 -12.51 9.88 1.58
N ARG A 25 -12.40 9.73 2.89
CA ARG A 25 -11.35 8.92 3.54
C ARG A 25 -12.00 7.67 4.11
N GLN A 26 -11.55 6.52 3.63
CA GLN A 26 -12.00 5.22 4.09
C GLN A 26 -10.87 4.56 4.90
N ASP A 27 -11.17 4.21 6.15
CA ASP A 27 -10.21 3.51 7.01
C ASP A 27 -9.90 2.13 6.43
N LEU A 28 -8.61 1.84 6.23
CA LEU A 28 -8.14 0.56 5.68
C LEU A 28 -7.69 -0.43 6.77
N THR A 29 -7.80 -0.06 8.04
CA THR A 29 -7.22 -0.78 9.17
C THR A 29 -8.24 -1.57 10.00
N ASN A 30 -9.54 -1.44 9.69
CA ASN A 30 -10.61 -2.16 10.38
C ASN A 30 -10.37 -3.69 10.31
N PRO A 31 -10.04 -4.37 11.42
CA PRO A 31 -9.65 -5.77 11.39
C PRO A 31 -10.78 -6.72 10.99
N ALA A 32 -12.05 -6.29 11.09
CA ALA A 32 -13.19 -7.07 10.60
C ALA A 32 -13.30 -7.10 9.08
N GLN A 33 -12.72 -6.10 8.40
CA GLN A 33 -12.72 -5.99 6.93
C GLN A 33 -11.36 -6.39 6.36
N ASN A 34 -10.29 -5.84 6.93
CA ASN A 34 -8.92 -5.93 6.43
C ASN A 34 -7.98 -6.39 7.56
N PRO A 35 -8.00 -7.67 7.96
CA PRO A 35 -7.14 -8.16 9.04
C PRO A 35 -5.66 -8.07 8.67
N GLY A 36 -4.80 -8.06 9.70
CA GLY A 36 -3.33 -8.15 9.53
C GLY A 36 -2.60 -6.83 9.34
N TYR A 37 -3.28 -5.68 9.55
CA TYR A 37 -2.61 -4.39 9.56
C TYR A 37 -1.46 -4.41 10.60
N PRO A 38 -0.25 -3.94 10.27
CA PRO A 38 0.83 -3.85 11.25
C PRO A 38 0.45 -2.90 12.40
N ASP A 39 1.19 -2.97 13.51
CA ASP A 39 1.01 -1.99 14.59
C ASP A 39 1.18 -0.58 14.03
N ALA A 40 0.13 0.24 14.13
CA ALA A 40 0.09 1.60 13.63
C ALA A 40 1.25 2.44 14.18
N SER A 41 1.69 2.20 15.42
CA SER A 41 2.83 2.91 16.03
C SER A 41 4.15 2.70 15.28
N THR A 42 4.24 1.63 14.49
CA THR A 42 5.42 1.28 13.70
C THR A 42 5.32 1.70 12.25
N VAL A 43 4.15 2.12 11.75
CA VAL A 43 3.96 2.51 10.34
C VAL A 43 4.52 3.91 10.10
N CYS A 44 5.44 4.04 9.15
CA CYS A 44 6.13 5.30 8.86
C CYS A 44 5.87 5.86 7.45
N SER A 45 5.35 5.05 6.52
CA SER A 45 4.94 5.55 5.20
C SER A 45 3.83 4.69 4.60
N ALA A 46 3.11 5.28 3.65
CA ALA A 46 2.08 4.61 2.87
C ALA A 46 2.19 4.99 1.39
N THR A 47 1.96 4.04 0.49
CA THR A 47 1.92 4.27 -0.95
C THR A 47 0.75 3.53 -1.58
N LEU A 48 0.35 3.96 -2.78
CA LEU A 48 -0.69 3.33 -3.57
C LEU A 48 -0.17 3.14 -4.99
N SER A 49 -0.37 1.96 -5.55
CA SER A 49 -0.20 1.70 -6.98
C SER A 49 -1.50 1.20 -7.56
N VAL A 50 -1.90 1.72 -8.73
CA VAL A 50 -3.12 1.31 -9.42
C VAL A 50 -2.74 0.74 -10.79
N HIS A 51 -3.26 -0.44 -11.12
CA HIS A 51 -3.11 -1.07 -12.43
C HIS A 51 -4.45 -1.68 -12.86
N GLY A 52 -5.10 -1.06 -13.85
CA GLY A 52 -6.48 -1.39 -14.22
C GLY A 52 -7.41 -1.26 -13.00
N PRO A 53 -8.24 -2.27 -12.69
CA PRO A 53 -9.13 -2.25 -11.53
C PRO A 53 -8.41 -2.50 -10.19
N ALA A 54 -7.16 -2.96 -10.19
CA ALA A 54 -6.44 -3.31 -8.96
C ALA A 54 -5.79 -2.07 -8.34
N ALA A 55 -6.13 -1.78 -7.09
CA ALA A 55 -5.49 -0.77 -6.24
C ALA A 55 -4.74 -1.47 -5.11
N ASN A 56 -3.42 -1.42 -5.13
CA ASN A 56 -2.57 -2.02 -4.10
C ASN A 56 -2.06 -0.92 -3.16
N PHE A 57 -2.63 -0.88 -1.96
CA PHE A 57 -2.18 -0.03 -0.87
C PHE A 57 -1.04 -0.71 -0.14
N LYS A 58 0.02 0.02 0.13
CA LYS A 58 1.19 -0.49 0.84
C LYS A 58 1.50 0.40 2.03
N VAL A 59 1.87 -0.19 3.15
CA VAL A 59 2.43 0.51 4.30
C VAL A 59 3.78 -0.07 4.67
N GLN A 60 4.72 0.79 5.02
CA GLN A 60 6.04 0.38 5.47
C GLN A 60 6.21 0.72 6.95
N THR A 61 6.77 -0.21 7.70
CA THR A 61 7.11 -0.01 9.11
C THR A 61 8.50 0.63 9.26
N THR A 62 8.80 1.17 10.43
CA THR A 62 10.09 1.79 10.78
C THR A 62 11.27 0.83 10.64
N ILE A 63 11.04 -0.48 10.74
CA ILE A 63 12.06 -1.52 10.54
C ILE A 63 12.20 -1.97 9.07
N GLY A 64 11.45 -1.35 8.16
CA GLY A 64 11.51 -1.63 6.72
C GLY A 64 10.62 -2.77 6.25
N THR A 65 9.79 -3.36 7.11
CA THR A 65 8.81 -4.37 6.69
C THR A 65 7.68 -3.70 5.91
N VAL A 66 7.29 -4.25 4.77
CA VAL A 66 6.18 -3.73 3.97
C VAL A 66 5.00 -4.68 3.99
N TYR A 67 3.82 -4.11 4.19
CA TYR A 67 2.54 -4.80 4.11
C TYR A 67 1.73 -4.24 2.94
N GLU A 68 1.00 -5.10 2.25
CA GLU A 68 0.15 -4.74 1.12
C GLU A 68 -1.29 -5.21 1.34
N LEU A 69 -2.24 -4.34 1.01
CA LEU A 69 -3.66 -4.62 0.89
C LEU A 69 -4.09 -4.35 -0.54
N GLN A 70 -4.69 -5.33 -1.20
CA GLN A 70 -5.25 -5.19 -2.53
C GLN A 70 -6.75 -4.90 -2.45
N CYS A 71 -7.18 -3.82 -3.06
CA CYS A 71 -8.57 -3.42 -3.22
C CYS A 71 -8.94 -3.32 -4.71
N ASN A 72 -10.23 -3.34 -5.01
CA ASN A 72 -10.78 -3.03 -6.32
C ASN A 72 -11.16 -1.53 -6.36
N ALA A 73 -10.54 -0.81 -7.28
CA ALA A 73 -10.75 0.61 -7.52
C ALA A 73 -12.04 0.93 -8.31
N ASN A 74 -12.61 -0.08 -8.98
CA ASN A 74 -13.80 0.05 -9.83
C ASN A 74 -15.08 -0.39 -9.11
N ALA A 75 -15.09 -0.37 -7.77
CA ALA A 75 -16.28 -0.76 -7.05
C ALA A 75 -17.45 0.22 -7.33
N PRO A 76 -18.70 -0.28 -7.41
CA PRO A 76 -19.87 0.56 -7.63
C PRO A 76 -19.97 1.67 -6.60
N ALA A 77 -20.52 2.81 -7.01
CA ALA A 77 -20.65 4.03 -6.21
C ALA A 77 -19.30 4.66 -5.80
N GLY A 78 -18.20 4.39 -6.50
CA GLY A 78 -16.90 5.04 -6.24
C GLY A 78 -16.25 4.64 -4.92
N ASN A 79 -16.79 3.63 -4.23
CA ASN A 79 -16.19 3.09 -3.01
C ASN A 79 -14.95 2.25 -3.33
N LEU A 80 -14.02 2.16 -2.37
CA LEU A 80 -12.96 1.16 -2.41
C LEU A 80 -13.51 -0.17 -1.92
N ASP A 81 -13.56 -1.18 -2.79
CA ASP A 81 -13.84 -2.55 -2.36
C ASP A 81 -12.53 -3.22 -1.94
N CYS A 82 -12.23 -3.12 -0.65
CA CYS A 82 -11.15 -3.87 -0.02
C CYS A 82 -11.64 -5.21 0.57
N GLY A 83 -12.91 -5.57 0.34
CA GLY A 83 -13.59 -6.75 0.88
C GLY A 83 -14.44 -6.51 2.14
N PRO A 84 -15.55 -7.25 2.30
CA PRO A 84 -15.71 -8.22 3.39
C PRO A 84 -15.85 -9.68 2.88
N ILE A 85 -15.81 -10.67 3.80
CA ILE A 85 -15.80 -12.14 3.58
C ILE A 85 -16.67 -12.57 2.39
N THR A 86 -16.06 -12.83 1.24
CA THR A 86 -16.71 -13.50 0.12
C THR A 86 -15.77 -14.58 -0.40
N THR A 87 -16.33 -15.56 -1.12
CA THR A 87 -15.78 -16.86 -1.50
C THR A 87 -14.52 -16.85 -2.39
N GLU A 88 -13.94 -15.67 -2.64
CA GLU A 88 -12.60 -15.51 -3.24
C GLU A 88 -11.53 -15.96 -2.22
N PRO A 89 -10.37 -16.50 -2.65
CA PRO A 89 -9.38 -17.00 -1.70
C PRO A 89 -9.00 -15.93 -0.67
N LEU A 90 -9.27 -16.22 0.61
CA LEU A 90 -9.04 -15.40 1.83
C LEU A 90 -7.63 -14.79 1.96
N VAL A 91 -6.69 -15.20 1.11
CA VAL A 91 -5.28 -14.84 1.18
C VAL A 91 -5.01 -13.44 0.61
N LEU A 92 -5.82 -12.91 -0.29
CA LEU A 92 -5.51 -11.67 -1.03
C LEU A 92 -6.12 -10.37 -0.49
N ARG A 93 -7.11 -10.44 0.42
CA ARG A 93 -7.85 -9.26 0.93
C ARG A 93 -7.55 -8.91 2.40
N ARG A 94 -6.38 -9.33 2.86
CA ARG A 94 -5.79 -8.99 4.16
C ARG A 94 -4.51 -8.19 3.93
N TRP A 95 -4.04 -7.49 4.94
CA TRP A 95 -2.70 -6.92 4.90
C TRP A 95 -1.68 -8.05 4.95
N ASN A 96 -1.01 -8.29 3.83
CA ASN A 96 0.02 -9.32 3.70
C ASN A 96 1.39 -8.68 3.75
N GLN A 97 2.30 -9.27 4.52
CA GLN A 97 3.71 -8.90 4.38
C GLN A 97 4.18 -9.27 2.96
N VAL A 98 4.81 -8.32 2.29
CA VAL A 98 5.39 -8.49 0.95
C VAL A 98 6.88 -8.28 0.98
N VAL A 99 7.60 -8.97 0.09
CA VAL A 99 9.04 -8.83 -0.08
C VAL A 99 9.30 -7.95 -1.29
N PHE A 100 10.06 -6.88 -1.10
CA PHE A 100 10.59 -6.11 -2.21
C PHE A 100 11.81 -6.82 -2.77
N VAL A 101 11.78 -7.08 -4.07
CA VAL A 101 12.94 -7.53 -4.81
C VAL A 101 13.43 -6.34 -5.61
N ASP A 102 14.71 -6.02 -5.48
CA ASP A 102 15.33 -5.00 -6.33
C ASP A 102 15.15 -5.39 -7.79
N ASP A 103 14.72 -4.44 -8.64
CA ASP A 103 14.70 -4.65 -10.08
C ASP A 103 16.12 -4.41 -10.64
N PRO A 104 16.83 -5.48 -11.10
CA PRO A 104 18.17 -5.35 -11.65
C PRO A 104 18.21 -4.65 -13.01
N ALA A 105 17.06 -4.48 -13.69
CA ALA A 105 16.93 -3.70 -14.91
C ALA A 105 16.44 -2.26 -14.66
N GLY A 106 16.18 -1.90 -13.40
CA GLY A 106 15.67 -0.60 -13.04
C GLY A 106 16.66 0.55 -13.34
N PRO A 107 16.17 1.79 -13.47
CA PRO A 107 16.99 2.96 -13.84
C PRO A 107 18.12 3.28 -12.85
N PHE A 108 18.12 2.65 -11.66
CA PHE A 108 19.13 2.83 -10.62
C PHE A 108 19.97 1.57 -10.34
N ALA A 109 19.76 0.47 -11.07
CA ALA A 109 20.46 -0.80 -10.84
C ALA A 109 21.99 -0.69 -11.00
N ALA A 110 22.47 0.26 -11.82
CA ALA A 110 23.90 0.45 -12.09
C ALA A 110 24.68 1.17 -10.97
N LYS A 111 24.05 1.68 -9.91
CA LYS A 111 24.74 2.53 -8.89
C LYS A 111 25.18 1.82 -7.61
N LYS A 112 24.91 0.52 -7.44
CA LYS A 112 25.34 -0.22 -6.22
C LYS A 112 26.86 -0.48 -6.11
N ASN A 113 27.67 -0.12 -7.12
CA ASN A 113 29.13 -0.30 -7.10
C ASN A 113 29.94 0.93 -6.63
N LEU A 114 29.34 1.90 -5.94
CA LEU A 114 30.06 3.04 -5.37
C LEU A 114 30.28 2.87 -3.85
N SER A 115 31.14 1.94 -3.43
CA SER A 115 31.87 2.03 -2.12
C SER A 115 32.88 0.91 -1.89
N LYS A 116 33.79 0.62 -2.83
CA LYS A 116 35.05 -0.09 -2.51
C LYS A 116 36.22 0.47 -3.33
N SER A 117 36.57 1.73 -3.09
CA SER A 117 37.92 2.20 -3.41
C SER A 117 38.39 3.20 -2.37
N SER A 118 38.88 2.67 -1.27
CA SER A 118 39.87 3.33 -0.42
C SER A 118 40.80 2.24 0.08
N LYS A 119 41.64 1.74 -0.84
CA LYS A 119 42.83 0.99 -0.50
C LYS A 119 43.85 2.04 -0.04
N ALA A 120 44.02 2.16 1.28
CA ALA A 120 45.13 2.91 1.85
C ALA A 120 46.44 2.28 1.37
N SER A 121 47.31 3.10 0.78
CA SER A 121 48.73 2.81 0.59
C SER A 121 49.51 3.40 1.76
#